data_AF-A0A524NQN3-F1
#
_entry.id   AF-A0A524NQN3-F1
#
_cell.length_a   1.000
_cell.length_b   1.000
_cell.length_c   1.000
_cell.angle_alpha   90.00
_cell.angle_beta   90.00
_cell.angle_gamma   90.00
#
_symmetry.space_group_name_H-M   'P 1'
#
loop_
_entity.id
_entity.type
_entity.pdbx_description
1 polymer ?
#
loop_
_entity_poly.entity_id
_entity_poly.type
_entity_poly.pdbx_seq_one_letter_code
_entity_poly.pdbx_strand_id
1 'polypeptide(L)'
;MSWVGIANSGEIFYTTGDNGLVTYGELRGDVSGVIDQTVVTALQGNALTITAPGSGDILQFNGTIWENTALTGLDMDTHSFLNGMRHTDTVAHTVVRGDIIVGNATPAWDALALGTDEFVLYSDGTDVLYTRLGQNTPFEDGLVGAPGVTFNSDHFTGAYLSSSGVMGLVAGTDELLTLDGGATRVTIDAGQVVQTRIGGTTTLTSADYVYLVNAVSTTTTLPPSPLTGQVHYIKDTTGSASNATPIVVAGNGNNIDGNATIEIRRNYGSFTLIYNGTEWNII
;
A
#
# COMPACT_ATOMS: atom_id res chain seq x y z
N MET A 1 63.87 -8.07 76.48
CA MET A 1 62.54 -8.74 76.61
C MET A 1 61.57 -7.94 75.76
N SER A 2 60.73 -8.57 74.94
CA SER A 2 59.66 -7.86 74.21
C SER A 2 58.43 -7.75 75.10
N TRP A 3 57.88 -6.55 75.27
CA TRP A 3 56.64 -6.33 76.03
C TRP A 3 55.52 -5.83 75.11
N VAL A 4 54.29 -6.28 75.39
CA VAL A 4 53.07 -5.85 74.71
C VAL A 4 52.28 -5.00 75.68
N GLY A 5 52.03 -3.75 75.31
CA GLY A 5 51.21 -2.81 76.09
C GLY A 5 49.91 -2.49 75.38
N ILE A 6 48.85 -2.21 76.13
CA ILE A 6 47.57 -1.71 75.59
C ILE A 6 47.33 -0.33 76.20
N ALA A 7 47.19 0.71 75.38
CA ALA A 7 46.82 2.03 75.90
C ALA A 7 45.36 2.04 76.37
N ASN A 8 45.00 3.05 77.17
CA ASN A 8 43.61 3.27 77.59
C ASN A 8 42.64 3.51 76.41
N SER A 9 43.17 3.82 75.22
CA SER A 9 42.43 3.88 73.94
C SER A 9 42.12 2.52 73.32
N GLY A 10 42.67 1.42 73.86
CA GLY A 10 42.54 0.06 73.30
C GLY A 10 43.59 -0.29 72.24
N GLU A 11 44.54 0.61 71.94
CA GLU A 11 45.60 0.39 70.96
C GLU A 11 46.72 -0.49 71.54
N ILE A 12 47.15 -1.50 70.78
CA ILE A 12 48.19 -2.47 71.17
C ILE A 12 49.55 -2.02 70.62
N PHE A 13 50.55 -1.89 71.50
CA PHE A 13 51.92 -1.52 71.17
C PHE A 13 52.90 -2.67 71.40
N TYR A 14 53.86 -2.82 70.48
CA TYR A 14 54.98 -3.75 70.60
C TYR A 14 56.28 -2.96 70.67
N THR A 15 57.14 -3.24 71.64
CA THR A 15 58.49 -2.65 71.72
C THR A 15 59.55 -3.75 71.72
N THR A 16 60.61 -3.57 70.93
CA THR A 16 61.79 -4.43 70.91
C THR A 16 63.00 -3.66 71.45
N GLY A 17 63.25 -3.79 72.76
CA GLY A 17 64.43 -3.22 73.43
C GLY A 17 64.12 -1.99 74.30
N ASP A 18 65.06 -1.68 75.20
CA ASP A 18 64.91 -0.77 76.35
C ASP A 18 64.84 0.73 76.00
N ASN A 19 64.47 1.12 74.77
CA ASN A 19 64.26 2.53 74.42
C ASN A 19 63.23 2.72 73.30
N GLY A 20 61.95 2.74 73.68
CA GLY A 20 61.01 3.80 73.30
C GLY A 20 60.66 4.02 71.83
N LEU A 21 61.02 3.13 70.90
CA LEU A 21 60.50 3.23 69.53
C LEU A 21 59.16 2.50 69.46
N VAL A 22 58.08 3.28 69.47
CA VAL A 22 56.75 2.82 69.09
C VAL A 22 56.79 2.51 67.59
N THR A 23 57.06 1.26 67.24
CA THR A 23 56.86 0.81 65.86
C THR A 23 55.36 0.65 65.68
N TYR A 24 54.69 1.68 65.15
CA TYR A 24 53.35 1.53 64.59
C TYR A 24 53.38 0.30 63.68
N GLY A 25 52.48 -0.66 63.88
CA GLY A 25 52.48 -1.90 63.11
C GLY A 25 52.61 -1.59 61.63
N GLU A 26 53.71 -2.02 61.01
CA GLU A 26 53.94 -1.75 59.60
C GLU A 26 52.77 -2.35 58.83
N LEU A 27 52.09 -1.53 58.03
CA LEU A 27 51.12 -2.04 57.10
C LEU A 27 51.86 -2.88 56.07
N ARG A 28 51.38 -4.11 55.81
CA ARG A 28 52.03 -5.08 54.91
C ARG A 28 51.07 -5.51 53.81
N GLY A 29 51.63 -6.05 52.74
CA GLY A 29 50.88 -6.54 51.59
C GLY A 29 50.69 -5.44 50.56
N ASP A 30 49.43 -5.05 50.35
CA ASP A 30 49.00 -4.16 49.28
C ASP A 30 49.19 -2.66 49.57
N VAL A 31 49.69 -2.35 50.75
CA VAL A 31 49.85 -1.00 51.28
C VAL A 31 51.27 -0.79 51.81
N SER A 32 51.71 0.46 51.77
CA SER A 32 52.97 0.94 52.32
C SER A 32 52.77 2.23 53.12
N GLY A 33 53.82 2.70 53.79
CA GLY A 33 53.78 3.92 54.60
C GLY A 33 53.36 3.66 56.06
N VAL A 34 53.13 4.75 56.80
CA VAL A 34 52.67 4.71 58.20
C VAL A 34 51.13 4.74 58.25
N ILE A 35 50.56 4.43 59.42
CA ILE A 35 49.11 4.31 59.63
C ILE A 35 48.33 5.60 59.25
N ASP A 36 48.96 6.78 59.36
CA ASP A 36 48.34 8.07 58.97
C ASP A 36 48.79 8.60 57.60
N GLN A 37 49.65 7.86 56.89
CA GLN A 37 50.13 8.18 55.54
C GLN A 37 50.19 6.92 54.68
N THR A 38 49.16 6.09 54.79
CA THR A 38 49.09 4.82 54.06
C THR A 38 48.92 5.08 52.57
N VAL A 39 49.72 4.42 51.75
CA VAL A 39 49.60 4.45 50.30
C VAL A 39 49.32 3.03 49.81
N VAL A 40 48.25 2.86 49.02
CA VAL A 40 47.99 1.62 48.30
C VAL A 40 49.01 1.49 47.18
N THR A 41 49.83 0.46 47.24
CA THR A 41 50.92 0.19 46.27
C THR A 41 50.65 -1.04 45.41
N ALA A 42 49.68 -1.85 45.80
CA ALA A 42 49.21 -3.00 45.04
C ALA A 42 47.73 -3.27 45.33
N LEU A 43 47.11 -4.09 44.49
CA LEU A 43 45.79 -4.66 44.74
C LEU A 43 45.86 -6.16 44.41
N GLN A 44 45.54 -6.98 45.40
CA GLN A 44 45.69 -8.44 45.35
C GLN A 44 47.12 -8.90 45.03
N GLY A 45 48.13 -8.19 45.56
CA GLY A 45 49.54 -8.47 45.32
C GLY A 45 50.10 -8.01 43.97
N ASN A 46 49.27 -7.45 43.09
CA ASN A 46 49.70 -6.89 41.80
C ASN A 46 49.95 -5.40 41.93
N ALA A 47 51.09 -4.91 41.43
CA ALA A 47 51.50 -3.53 41.61
C ALA A 47 50.47 -2.53 41.06
N LEU A 48 50.23 -1.45 41.80
CA LEU A 48 49.42 -0.31 41.40
C LEU A 48 50.36 0.84 41.01
N THR A 49 50.48 1.14 39.72
CA THR A 49 51.50 2.09 39.20
C THR A 49 50.95 3.48 38.84
N ILE A 50 49.72 3.76 39.27
CA ILE A 50 49.03 5.02 38.94
C ILE A 50 49.62 6.17 39.76
N THR A 51 50.30 7.10 39.09
CA THR A 51 50.92 8.26 39.73
C THR A 51 50.08 9.55 39.62
N ALA A 52 49.12 9.61 38.69
CA ALA A 52 48.09 10.66 38.61
C ALA A 52 46.91 10.21 37.71
N PRO A 53 45.74 9.84 38.26
CA PRO A 53 44.57 9.51 37.44
C PRO A 53 43.95 10.78 36.82
N GLY A 54 43.60 10.71 35.53
CA GLY A 54 42.80 11.71 34.83
C GLY A 54 41.31 11.49 35.04
N SER A 55 40.50 12.49 34.68
CA SER A 55 39.04 12.36 34.69
C SER A 55 38.61 11.36 33.61
N GLY A 56 37.85 10.32 34.01
CA GLY A 56 37.36 9.29 33.10
C GLY A 56 38.28 8.07 32.94
N ASP A 57 39.43 8.04 33.59
CA ASP A 57 40.25 6.83 33.61
C ASP A 57 39.68 5.77 34.55
N ILE A 58 39.93 4.51 34.22
CA ILE A 58 39.62 3.36 35.07
C ILE A 58 40.89 2.61 35.45
N LEU A 59 40.79 1.95 36.60
CA LEU A 59 41.74 0.91 37.01
C LEU A 59 41.50 -0.34 36.18
N GLN A 60 42.47 -0.71 35.34
CA GLN A 60 42.42 -1.93 34.54
C GLN A 60 43.58 -2.85 34.92
N PHE A 61 43.29 -4.14 35.10
CA PHE A 61 44.31 -5.16 35.25
C PHE A 61 44.73 -5.66 33.86
N ASN A 62 46.01 -5.50 33.52
CA ASN A 62 46.55 -5.87 32.20
C ASN A 62 47.09 -7.30 32.13
N GLY A 63 46.90 -8.09 33.20
CA GLY A 63 47.46 -9.43 33.35
C GLY A 63 48.73 -9.48 34.21
N THR A 64 49.29 -8.34 34.63
CA THR A 64 50.49 -8.30 35.50
C THR A 64 50.45 -7.17 36.53
N ILE A 65 49.95 -5.99 36.15
CA ILE A 65 49.83 -4.83 37.04
C ILE A 65 48.44 -4.19 36.93
N TRP A 66 48.08 -3.40 37.92
CA TRP A 66 46.98 -2.45 37.84
C TRP A 66 47.50 -1.13 37.27
N GLU A 67 46.99 -0.76 36.11
CA GLU A 67 47.38 0.44 35.39
C GLU A 67 46.18 1.37 35.16
N ASN A 68 46.51 2.64 34.91
CA ASN A 68 45.52 3.64 34.54
C ASN A 68 45.22 3.48 33.04
N THR A 69 43.98 3.19 32.68
CA THR A 69 43.58 3.10 31.28
C THR A 69 42.42 4.07 31.04
N ALA A 70 42.50 4.82 29.95
CA ALA A 70 41.36 5.61 29.50
C ALA A 70 40.18 4.67 29.27
N LEU A 71 39.00 5.07 29.75
CA LEU A 71 37.80 4.27 29.59
C LEU A 71 37.34 4.27 28.13
N THR A 72 37.93 3.42 27.32
CA THR A 72 37.57 3.27 25.92
C THR A 72 36.33 2.41 25.81
N GLY A 73 35.26 2.95 25.23
CA GLY A 73 34.07 2.16 24.90
C GLY A 73 32.88 2.29 25.83
N LEU A 74 32.95 3.08 26.92
CA LEU A 74 31.72 3.62 27.50
C LEU A 74 31.21 4.72 26.58
N ASP A 75 29.94 4.60 26.24
CA ASP A 75 29.22 5.37 25.24
C ASP A 75 29.15 6.87 25.60
N MET A 76 30.26 7.58 25.39
CA MET A 76 30.38 9.03 25.54
C MET A 76 30.38 9.74 24.17
N ASP A 77 30.40 8.97 23.08
CA ASP A 77 30.16 9.45 21.73
C ASP A 77 28.69 9.25 21.37
N THR A 78 28.18 10.04 20.42
CA THR A 78 26.88 9.78 19.80
C THR A 78 26.80 8.33 19.34
N HIS A 79 25.85 7.58 19.90
CA HIS A 79 25.65 6.17 19.61
C HIS A 79 25.10 5.96 18.20
N SER A 80 25.99 5.71 17.23
CA SER A 80 25.62 5.36 15.86
C SER A 80 25.12 3.91 15.82
N PHE A 81 23.82 3.72 16.04
CA PHE A 81 23.15 2.41 16.11
C PHE A 81 23.52 1.49 14.93
N LEU A 82 23.48 1.99 13.69
CA LEU A 82 23.76 1.23 12.47
C LEU A 82 25.23 1.34 12.00
N ASN A 83 26.22 1.39 12.90
CA ASN A 83 27.62 1.46 12.47
C ASN A 83 28.27 0.11 12.16
N GLY A 84 27.58 -1.02 12.41
CA GLY A 84 28.08 -2.39 12.21
C GLY A 84 29.29 -2.79 13.07
N MET A 85 29.85 -1.88 13.88
CA MET A 85 31.07 -2.10 14.65
C MET A 85 30.78 -2.41 16.11
N ARG A 86 29.75 -1.78 16.69
CA ARG A 86 29.29 -2.07 18.07
C ARG A 86 28.17 -3.10 18.07
N HIS A 87 27.19 -2.93 17.19
CA HIS A 87 26.06 -3.84 17.00
C HIS A 87 26.31 -4.68 15.75
N THR A 88 26.90 -5.87 15.93
CA THR A 88 27.27 -6.75 14.81
C THR A 88 26.05 -7.39 14.11
N ASP A 89 24.86 -7.20 14.66
CA ASP A 89 23.57 -7.57 14.08
C ASP A 89 22.95 -6.43 13.27
N THR A 90 23.65 -5.30 13.11
CA THR A 90 23.24 -4.19 12.24
C THR A 90 24.01 -4.19 10.94
N VAL A 91 23.34 -3.85 9.84
CA VAL A 91 23.96 -3.43 8.60
C VAL A 91 24.54 -2.03 8.80
N ALA A 92 25.78 -1.83 8.35
CA ALA A 92 26.40 -0.51 8.42
C ALA A 92 25.66 0.47 7.49
N HIS A 93 25.06 1.52 8.05
CA HIS A 93 24.29 2.51 7.31
C HIS A 93 24.50 3.93 7.87
N THR A 94 24.54 4.93 6.98
CA THR A 94 24.54 6.35 7.37
C THR A 94 23.10 6.85 7.39
N VAL A 95 22.49 6.89 8.59
CA VAL A 95 21.09 7.29 8.75
C VAL A 95 20.87 8.74 8.30
N VAL A 96 19.91 8.94 7.40
CA VAL A 96 19.42 10.25 6.97
C VAL A 96 17.99 10.50 7.47
N ARG A 97 17.51 11.73 7.33
CA ARG A 97 16.15 12.09 7.75
C ARG A 97 15.14 11.29 6.92
N GLY A 98 14.25 10.59 7.62
CA GLY A 98 13.14 9.85 7.01
C GLY A 98 13.42 8.35 6.85
N ASP A 99 14.63 7.90 7.14
CA ASP A 99 14.92 6.47 7.21
C ASP A 99 14.08 5.79 8.30
N ILE A 100 13.70 4.55 8.03
CA ILE A 100 13.01 3.67 8.98
C ILE A 100 13.91 2.48 9.27
N ILE A 101 14.02 2.10 10.54
CA ILE A 101 14.73 0.87 10.92
C ILE A 101 13.83 -0.33 10.63
N VAL A 102 14.34 -1.28 9.86
CA VAL A 102 13.64 -2.50 9.45
C VAL A 102 14.44 -3.74 9.81
N GLY A 103 13.75 -4.88 9.91
CA GLY A 103 14.39 -6.18 10.03
C GLY A 103 14.90 -6.66 8.67
N ASN A 104 16.05 -7.32 8.64
CA ASN A 104 16.64 -7.99 7.48
C ASN A 104 17.08 -9.42 7.87
N ALA A 105 17.39 -10.29 6.91
CA ALA A 105 17.73 -11.69 7.16
C ALA A 105 19.11 -11.84 7.81
N THR A 106 20.12 -11.11 7.32
CA THR A 106 21.48 -11.07 7.89
C THR A 106 22.25 -9.88 7.30
N PRO A 107 22.82 -8.99 8.12
CA PRO A 107 22.51 -8.72 9.53
C PRO A 107 21.01 -8.47 9.80
N ALA A 108 20.58 -8.56 11.06
CA ALA A 108 19.16 -8.57 11.44
C ALA A 108 18.48 -7.21 11.35
N TRP A 109 19.23 -6.11 11.45
CA TRP A 109 18.71 -4.75 11.45
C TRP A 109 19.32 -3.94 10.32
N ASP A 110 18.49 -3.22 9.59
CA ASP A 110 18.89 -2.37 8.48
C ASP A 110 18.06 -1.07 8.46
N ALA A 111 18.42 -0.12 7.61
CA ALA A 111 17.63 1.06 7.32
C ALA A 111 16.93 0.93 5.96
N LEU A 112 15.61 1.15 5.96
CA LEU A 112 14.85 1.43 4.76
C LEU A 112 14.89 2.94 4.50
N ALA A 113 15.51 3.33 3.39
CA ALA A 113 15.58 4.73 2.98
C ALA A 113 14.19 5.30 2.68
N LEU A 114 13.99 6.59 2.98
CA LEU A 114 12.75 7.30 2.66
C LEU A 114 12.42 7.18 1.16
N GLY A 115 11.19 6.80 0.84
CA GLY A 115 10.68 6.82 -0.53
C GLY A 115 10.58 8.24 -1.12
N THR A 116 10.22 8.35 -2.40
CA THR A 116 9.90 9.65 -3.00
C THR A 116 8.49 10.11 -2.63
N ASP A 117 8.12 11.34 -3.03
CA ASP A 117 6.77 11.86 -2.85
C ASP A 117 5.70 10.85 -3.32
N GLU A 118 4.58 10.82 -2.59
CA GLU A 118 3.43 9.91 -2.83
C GLU A 118 3.69 8.42 -2.57
N PHE A 119 4.80 8.05 -1.92
CA PHE A 119 5.02 6.67 -1.49
C PHE A 119 4.44 6.40 -0.10
N VAL A 120 3.82 5.24 0.05
CA VAL A 120 3.31 4.71 1.31
C VAL A 120 4.05 3.43 1.67
N LEU A 121 4.12 3.12 2.97
CA LEU A 121 4.62 1.83 3.41
C LEU A 121 3.66 0.72 3.00
N TYR A 122 4.25 -0.37 2.54
CA TYR A 122 3.57 -1.54 2.03
C TYR A 122 4.35 -2.78 2.43
N SER A 123 3.63 -3.87 2.70
CA SER A 123 4.24 -5.17 2.92
C SER A 123 3.97 -6.07 1.72
N ASP A 124 5.02 -6.69 1.19
CA ASP A 124 4.91 -7.69 0.11
C ASP A 124 4.75 -9.13 0.64
N GLY A 125 4.58 -9.29 1.95
CA GLY A 125 4.52 -10.58 2.64
C GLY A 125 5.87 -11.10 3.15
N THR A 126 6.99 -10.47 2.76
CA THR A 126 8.33 -10.77 3.28
C THR A 126 8.93 -9.54 3.96
N ASP A 127 8.94 -8.40 3.25
CA ASP A 127 9.61 -7.18 3.67
C ASP A 127 8.62 -6.01 3.81
N VAL A 128 9.07 -4.98 4.54
CA VAL A 128 8.43 -3.66 4.54
C VAL A 128 9.13 -2.81 3.49
N LEU A 129 8.35 -2.24 2.57
CA LEU A 129 8.82 -1.49 1.41
C LEU A 129 8.02 -0.21 1.24
N TYR A 130 8.52 0.71 0.41
CA TYR A 130 7.74 1.85 -0.07
C TYR A 130 7.14 1.54 -1.44
N THR A 131 5.85 1.84 -1.64
CA THR A 131 5.17 1.75 -2.94
C THR A 131 4.44 3.05 -3.25
N ARG A 132 4.31 3.40 -4.53
CA ARG A 132 3.63 4.63 -4.95
C ARG A 132 2.11 4.48 -4.86
N LEU A 133 1.44 5.44 -4.24
CA LEU A 133 -0.02 5.53 -4.23
C LEU A 133 -0.54 5.70 -5.67
N GLY A 134 -1.39 4.79 -6.16
CA GLY A 134 -2.07 4.94 -7.46
C GLY A 134 -1.39 4.31 -8.69
N GLN A 135 -0.31 3.54 -8.53
CA GLN A 135 0.19 2.64 -9.58
C GLN A 135 0.07 1.19 -9.11
N ASN A 136 -0.99 0.48 -9.55
CA ASN A 136 -1.19 -0.97 -9.32
C ASN A 136 -0.91 -1.44 -7.88
N THR A 137 -1.27 -0.65 -6.87
CA THR A 137 -1.18 -1.09 -5.48
C THR A 137 -2.35 -2.04 -5.19
N PRO A 138 -2.14 -3.18 -4.52
CA PRO A 138 -3.20 -4.15 -4.19
C PRO A 138 -4.27 -3.63 -3.22
N PHE A 139 -4.26 -2.33 -2.88
CA PHE A 139 -5.40 -1.67 -2.22
C PHE A 139 -6.62 -1.52 -3.14
N GLU A 140 -6.49 -1.69 -4.46
CA GLU A 140 -7.65 -1.73 -5.37
C GLU A 140 -8.39 -3.09 -5.36
N ASP A 141 -7.80 -4.17 -4.85
CA ASP A 141 -8.42 -5.51 -4.84
C ASP A 141 -9.09 -5.86 -3.49
N GLY A 142 -9.06 -4.94 -2.52
CA GLY A 142 -9.66 -5.14 -1.19
C GLY A 142 -11.05 -4.51 -1.01
N LEU A 143 -11.40 -3.50 -1.81
CA LEU A 143 -12.72 -2.86 -1.74
C LEU A 143 -13.69 -3.42 -2.78
N VAL A 144 -13.19 -3.88 -3.92
CA VAL A 144 -14.01 -4.38 -5.03
C VAL A 144 -14.19 -5.90 -4.90
N GLY A 145 -14.94 -6.35 -3.88
CA GLY A 145 -15.25 -7.77 -3.74
C GLY A 145 -15.65 -8.28 -2.36
N ALA A 146 -15.50 -7.48 -1.30
CA ALA A 146 -15.97 -7.87 0.02
C ALA A 146 -17.51 -7.85 0.09
N PRO A 147 -18.18 -8.92 0.56
CA PRO A 147 -19.62 -8.95 0.68
C PRO A 147 -20.09 -7.85 1.64
N GLY A 148 -20.89 -6.90 1.14
CA GLY A 148 -21.45 -5.78 1.92
C GLY A 148 -20.79 -4.42 1.68
N VAL A 149 -19.79 -4.29 0.80
CA VAL A 149 -19.27 -2.97 0.41
C VAL A 149 -20.26 -2.31 -0.54
N THR A 150 -21.05 -1.38 -0.01
CA THR A 150 -21.93 -0.51 -0.79
C THR A 150 -21.16 0.77 -1.08
N PHE A 151 -20.72 0.96 -2.32
CA PHE A 151 -20.11 2.22 -2.73
C PHE A 151 -21.20 3.29 -2.82
N ASN A 152 -21.15 4.31 -1.96
CA ASN A 152 -22.08 5.44 -2.07
C ASN A 152 -21.75 6.25 -3.34
N SER A 153 -22.74 6.92 -3.90
CA SER A 153 -22.61 7.70 -5.14
C SER A 153 -21.71 8.94 -5.00
N ASP A 154 -21.27 9.31 -3.80
CA ASP A 154 -20.55 10.56 -3.55
C ASP A 154 -19.05 10.44 -3.88
N HIS A 155 -18.52 9.21 -4.04
CA HIS A 155 -17.08 8.97 -4.24
C HIS A 155 -16.65 8.88 -5.71
N PHE A 156 -17.57 8.91 -6.69
CA PHE A 156 -17.24 8.79 -8.12
C PHE A 156 -17.59 10.05 -8.93
N THR A 157 -17.21 11.23 -8.42
CA THR A 157 -17.21 12.43 -9.27
C THR A 157 -15.95 12.39 -10.14
N GLY A 158 -16.06 11.95 -11.40
CA GLY A 158 -14.98 12.06 -12.40
C GLY A 158 -14.18 10.79 -12.72
N ALA A 159 -14.74 9.59 -12.54
CA ALA A 159 -14.10 8.36 -13.02
C ALA A 159 -14.04 8.33 -14.57
N TYR A 160 -12.86 8.64 -15.12
CA TYR A 160 -12.48 8.30 -16.49
C TYR A 160 -11.79 6.93 -16.45
N LEU A 161 -12.38 5.92 -17.10
CA LEU A 161 -11.72 4.62 -17.26
C LEU A 161 -10.66 4.72 -18.36
N SER A 162 -9.39 4.83 -17.98
CA SER A 162 -8.28 4.59 -18.89
C SER A 162 -7.87 3.13 -18.82
N SER A 163 -7.86 2.46 -19.98
CA SER A 163 -7.42 1.08 -20.24
C SER A 163 -8.47 -0.02 -20.00
N SER A 164 -8.98 -0.56 -21.11
CA SER A 164 -9.36 -1.96 -21.43
C SER A 164 -10.01 -2.91 -20.40
N GLY A 165 -10.34 -2.47 -19.19
CA GLY A 165 -11.01 -3.25 -18.16
C GLY A 165 -12.52 -3.16 -18.33
N VAL A 166 -13.16 -4.31 -18.53
CA VAL A 166 -14.63 -4.43 -18.50
C VAL A 166 -15.10 -4.14 -17.07
N MET A 167 -15.91 -3.09 -16.89
CA MET A 167 -16.58 -2.84 -15.61
C MET A 167 -17.92 -3.57 -15.63
N GLY A 168 -17.99 -4.74 -15.00
CA GLY A 168 -19.23 -5.49 -14.82
C GLY A 168 -20.11 -4.80 -13.79
N LEU A 169 -21.05 -3.95 -14.21
CA LEU A 169 -22.11 -3.47 -13.34
C LEU A 169 -23.19 -4.57 -13.28
N VAL A 170 -23.01 -5.52 -12.37
CA VAL A 170 -23.96 -6.63 -12.17
C VAL A 170 -25.23 -6.07 -11.54
N ALA A 171 -26.27 -5.84 -12.35
CA ALA A 171 -27.61 -5.54 -11.87
C ALA A 171 -28.32 -6.86 -11.55
N GLY A 172 -27.92 -7.53 -10.48
CA GLY A 172 -28.53 -8.79 -10.05
C GLY A 172 -28.18 -9.99 -10.93
N THR A 173 -28.83 -11.12 -10.62
CA THR A 173 -28.27 -12.48 -10.76
C THR A 173 -28.03 -13.02 -12.16
N ASP A 174 -28.15 -12.27 -13.27
CA ASP A 174 -27.73 -12.80 -14.59
C ASP A 174 -27.66 -11.81 -15.77
N GLU A 175 -27.67 -10.49 -15.58
CA GLU A 175 -27.63 -9.54 -16.72
C GLU A 175 -26.37 -8.66 -16.71
N LEU A 176 -25.38 -9.08 -17.49
CA LEU A 176 -24.15 -8.32 -17.74
C LEU A 176 -24.43 -7.21 -18.76
N LEU A 177 -24.49 -5.96 -18.31
CA LEU A 177 -24.54 -4.80 -19.20
C LEU A 177 -23.23 -4.70 -20.00
N THR A 178 -23.25 -5.13 -21.25
CA THR A 178 -22.08 -5.07 -22.14
C THR A 178 -22.09 -3.74 -22.90
N LEU A 179 -21.09 -2.89 -22.66
CA LEU A 179 -20.87 -1.66 -23.43
C LEU A 179 -20.01 -2.00 -24.65
N ASP A 180 -20.63 -2.17 -25.83
CA ASP A 180 -19.85 -2.27 -27.06
C ASP A 180 -19.13 -0.93 -27.33
N GLY A 181 -17.89 -0.99 -27.81
CA GLY A 181 -16.90 0.10 -27.83
C GLY A 181 -17.24 1.32 -28.68
N GLY A 182 -18.48 1.43 -29.17
CA GLY A 182 -19.03 2.61 -29.84
C GLY A 182 -19.95 3.48 -28.98
N ALA A 183 -20.38 3.02 -27.79
CA ALA A 183 -21.31 3.77 -26.95
C ALA A 183 -20.61 4.87 -26.12
N THR A 184 -20.84 6.14 -26.46
CA THR A 184 -20.18 7.28 -25.77
C THR A 184 -20.81 7.62 -24.42
N ARG A 185 -22.06 7.24 -24.16
CA ARG A 185 -22.75 7.35 -22.86
C ARG A 185 -23.82 6.28 -22.74
N VAL A 186 -23.91 5.61 -21.60
CA VAL A 186 -25.08 4.83 -21.20
C VAL A 186 -25.76 5.55 -20.04
N THR A 187 -26.90 6.15 -20.33
CA THR A 187 -27.76 6.77 -19.33
C THR A 187 -28.83 5.73 -18.97
N ILE A 188 -28.68 5.09 -17.81
CA ILE A 188 -29.76 4.29 -17.23
C ILE A 188 -30.60 5.25 -16.40
N ASP A 189 -31.63 5.83 -17.01
CA ASP A 189 -32.70 6.48 -16.24
C ASP A 189 -33.92 5.55 -16.29
N ALA A 190 -34.44 5.20 -15.11
CA ALA A 190 -35.65 4.40 -14.90
C ALA A 190 -35.84 3.17 -15.82
N GLY A 191 -34.80 2.34 -16.01
CA GLY A 191 -34.96 0.97 -16.52
C GLY A 191 -35.27 0.81 -18.01
N GLN A 192 -35.09 1.84 -18.84
CA GLN A 192 -35.22 1.71 -20.29
C GLN A 192 -33.94 2.17 -21.01
N VAL A 193 -33.08 1.22 -21.42
CA VAL A 193 -31.99 1.50 -22.37
C VAL A 193 -32.59 1.59 -23.77
N VAL A 194 -33.25 2.71 -24.09
CA VAL A 194 -33.82 2.95 -25.42
C VAL A 194 -32.88 3.82 -26.23
N GLN A 195 -32.04 3.19 -27.03
CA GLN A 195 -31.35 3.92 -28.08
C GLN A 195 -32.36 4.33 -29.16
N THR A 196 -32.54 5.64 -29.30
CA THR A 196 -33.40 6.28 -30.30
C THR A 196 -32.54 6.81 -31.43
N ARG A 197 -32.80 6.38 -32.65
CA ARG A 197 -32.16 6.87 -33.88
C ARG A 197 -33.17 7.58 -34.76
N ILE A 198 -32.77 8.68 -35.38
CA ILE A 198 -33.62 9.48 -36.28
C ILE A 198 -33.00 9.48 -37.68
N GLY A 199 -33.78 9.23 -38.73
CA GLY A 199 -33.24 9.25 -40.09
C GLY A 199 -34.22 8.85 -41.21
N GLY A 200 -33.66 8.67 -42.42
CA GLY A 200 -34.35 8.19 -43.62
C GLY A 200 -33.91 6.78 -44.02
N THR A 201 -33.42 6.60 -45.26
CA THR A 201 -33.05 5.27 -45.77
C THR A 201 -31.84 4.74 -45.03
N THR A 202 -31.99 3.62 -44.33
CA THR A 202 -30.87 3.00 -43.61
C THR A 202 -31.12 1.53 -43.27
N THR A 203 -30.07 0.83 -42.87
CA THR A 203 -30.17 -0.50 -42.23
C THR A 203 -30.05 -0.32 -40.73
N LEU A 204 -31.00 -0.86 -39.98
CA LEU A 204 -31.02 -0.86 -38.52
C LEU A 204 -30.10 -1.94 -37.97
N THR A 205 -29.57 -1.70 -36.78
CA THR A 205 -28.65 -2.59 -36.06
C THR A 205 -29.32 -3.18 -34.83
N SER A 206 -28.64 -4.08 -34.12
CA SER A 206 -29.07 -4.56 -32.80
C SER A 206 -29.16 -3.47 -31.74
N ALA A 207 -28.48 -2.35 -31.94
CA ALA A 207 -28.49 -1.22 -31.02
C ALA A 207 -29.69 -0.29 -31.22
N ASP A 208 -30.32 -0.28 -32.40
CA ASP A 208 -31.49 0.56 -32.66
C ASP A 208 -32.72 -0.06 -31.97
N TYR A 209 -33.36 0.63 -31.03
CA TYR A 209 -34.60 0.17 -30.38
C TYR A 209 -35.81 0.99 -30.82
N VAL A 210 -35.64 2.31 -30.95
CA VAL A 210 -36.62 3.22 -31.55
C VAL A 210 -36.01 3.87 -32.79
N TYR A 211 -36.67 3.73 -33.93
CA TYR A 211 -36.32 4.41 -35.17
C TYR A 211 -37.39 5.42 -35.58
N LEU A 212 -37.04 6.69 -35.49
CA LEU A 212 -37.88 7.82 -35.85
C LEU A 212 -37.57 8.23 -37.29
N VAL A 213 -38.47 7.88 -38.20
CA VAL A 213 -38.33 8.19 -39.62
C VAL A 213 -38.70 9.65 -39.86
N ASN A 214 -37.76 10.44 -40.41
CA ASN A 214 -37.93 11.87 -40.69
C ASN A 214 -37.76 12.23 -42.18
N ALA A 215 -38.00 11.25 -43.07
CA ALA A 215 -37.88 11.40 -44.51
C ALA A 215 -39.12 10.87 -45.25
N VAL A 216 -39.32 11.31 -46.50
CA VAL A 216 -40.42 10.90 -47.40
C VAL A 216 -39.96 9.76 -48.31
N SER A 217 -40.84 8.80 -48.61
CA SER A 217 -40.60 7.73 -49.61
C SER A 217 -39.30 6.95 -49.38
N THR A 218 -39.04 6.59 -48.12
CA THR A 218 -37.81 5.96 -47.68
C THR A 218 -38.00 4.48 -47.39
N THR A 219 -36.90 3.71 -47.45
CA THR A 219 -36.86 2.31 -47.02
C THR A 219 -35.98 2.16 -45.79
N THR A 220 -36.57 1.70 -44.70
CA THR A 220 -35.86 1.26 -43.49
C THR A 220 -35.66 -0.24 -43.56
N THR A 221 -34.42 -0.71 -43.57
CA THR A 221 -34.08 -2.12 -43.66
C THR A 221 -33.78 -2.67 -42.26
N LEU A 222 -34.43 -3.75 -41.85
CA LEU A 222 -34.21 -4.41 -40.57
C LEU A 222 -32.82 -5.07 -40.52
N PRO A 223 -32.31 -5.43 -39.33
CA PRO A 223 -30.99 -6.07 -39.20
C PRO A 223 -30.88 -7.36 -40.06
N PRO A 224 -29.73 -7.60 -40.73
CA PRO A 224 -29.51 -8.81 -41.54
C PRO A 224 -29.34 -10.09 -40.71
N SER A 225 -29.00 -9.95 -39.42
CA SER A 225 -28.81 -11.06 -38.49
C SER A 225 -29.41 -10.70 -37.12
N PRO A 226 -30.76 -10.64 -37.02
CA PRO A 226 -31.41 -10.26 -35.79
C PRO A 226 -31.34 -11.36 -34.73
N LEU A 227 -31.36 -10.93 -33.46
CA LEU A 227 -31.41 -11.85 -32.32
C LEU A 227 -32.87 -12.19 -31.99
N THR A 228 -33.14 -13.43 -31.58
CA THR A 228 -34.48 -13.82 -31.09
C THR A 228 -34.89 -12.91 -29.93
N GLY A 229 -36.09 -12.35 -30.01
CA GLY A 229 -36.61 -11.39 -29.04
C GLY A 229 -36.22 -9.93 -29.31
N GLN A 230 -35.44 -9.65 -30.35
CA GLN A 230 -35.10 -8.28 -30.73
C GLN A 230 -36.35 -7.50 -31.14
N VAL A 231 -36.52 -6.29 -30.59
CA VAL A 231 -37.66 -5.41 -30.85
C VAL A 231 -37.22 -4.11 -31.52
N HIS A 232 -37.99 -3.65 -32.51
CA HIS A 232 -37.87 -2.32 -33.11
C HIS A 232 -39.21 -1.58 -33.08
N TYR A 233 -39.20 -0.34 -32.60
CA TYR A 233 -40.31 0.61 -32.77
C TYR A 233 -39.98 1.56 -33.92
N ILE A 234 -40.71 1.46 -35.02
CA ILE A 234 -40.49 2.31 -36.20
C ILE A 234 -41.67 3.28 -36.33
N LYS A 235 -41.38 4.58 -36.37
CA LYS A 235 -42.39 5.64 -36.35
C LYS A 235 -42.13 6.69 -37.43
N ASP A 236 -43.15 7.00 -38.23
CA ASP A 236 -43.16 8.26 -39.00
C ASP A 236 -43.33 9.44 -38.03
N THR A 237 -42.35 10.33 -38.00
CA THR A 237 -42.36 11.50 -37.09
C THR A 237 -42.73 12.80 -37.77
N THR A 238 -42.74 12.82 -39.10
CA THR A 238 -42.93 14.06 -39.88
C THR A 238 -44.29 14.09 -40.58
N GLY A 239 -45.04 12.99 -40.52
CA GLY A 239 -46.29 12.86 -41.26
C GLY A 239 -46.04 12.69 -42.76
N SER A 240 -44.89 12.11 -43.12
CA SER A 240 -44.41 11.98 -44.50
C SER A 240 -44.95 10.75 -45.22
N ALA A 241 -45.48 9.76 -44.49
CA ALA A 241 -46.02 8.54 -45.06
C ALA A 241 -47.39 8.75 -45.71
N SER A 242 -47.52 8.38 -46.98
CA SER A 242 -48.81 8.40 -47.69
C SER A 242 -49.04 7.13 -48.50
N ASN A 243 -50.25 6.96 -49.05
CA ASN A 243 -50.53 5.89 -50.01
C ASN A 243 -49.70 6.01 -51.30
N ALA A 244 -49.26 7.21 -51.68
CA ALA A 244 -48.45 7.45 -52.87
C ALA A 244 -46.93 7.35 -52.59
N THR A 245 -46.53 7.66 -51.36
CA THR A 245 -45.13 7.69 -50.90
C THR A 245 -45.03 7.04 -49.52
N PRO A 246 -45.23 5.71 -49.43
CA PRO A 246 -45.13 5.02 -48.15
C PRO A 246 -43.70 5.06 -47.62
N ILE A 247 -43.58 4.92 -46.30
CA ILE A 247 -42.32 4.49 -45.69
C ILE A 247 -42.31 2.97 -45.74
N VAL A 248 -41.34 2.40 -46.44
CA VAL A 248 -41.18 0.94 -46.58
C VAL A 248 -40.30 0.45 -45.44
N VAL A 249 -40.70 -0.63 -44.78
CA VAL A 249 -39.84 -1.38 -43.85
C VAL A 249 -39.52 -2.72 -44.51
N ALA A 250 -38.24 -2.97 -44.77
CA ALA A 250 -37.76 -4.18 -45.42
C ALA A 250 -37.18 -5.17 -44.40
N GLY A 251 -37.55 -6.45 -44.49
CA GLY A 251 -37.13 -7.47 -43.52
C GLY A 251 -35.69 -7.98 -43.67
N ASN A 252 -34.99 -7.53 -44.71
CA ASN A 252 -33.58 -7.81 -44.98
C ASN A 252 -33.23 -9.30 -45.09
N GLY A 253 -34.02 -10.02 -45.91
CA GLY A 253 -33.88 -11.46 -46.09
C GLY A 253 -34.70 -12.29 -45.09
N ASN A 254 -35.15 -11.70 -43.99
CA ASN A 254 -36.18 -12.27 -43.12
C ASN A 254 -37.55 -11.70 -43.52
N ASN A 255 -38.60 -12.50 -43.42
CA ASN A 255 -39.96 -12.01 -43.67
C ASN A 255 -40.48 -11.20 -42.47
N ILE A 256 -41.54 -10.44 -42.72
CA ILE A 256 -42.35 -9.67 -41.77
C ILE A 256 -43.79 -10.13 -41.95
N ASP A 257 -44.31 -10.94 -41.01
CA ASP A 257 -45.60 -11.64 -41.13
C ASP A 257 -45.78 -12.30 -42.52
N GLY A 258 -44.79 -13.09 -42.95
CA GLY A 258 -44.77 -13.74 -44.26
C GLY A 258 -44.47 -12.85 -45.48
N ASN A 259 -44.31 -11.53 -45.33
CA ASN A 259 -43.99 -10.60 -46.43
C ASN A 259 -42.55 -10.08 -46.36
N ALA A 260 -41.89 -9.87 -47.50
CA ALA A 260 -40.52 -9.32 -47.50
C ALA A 260 -40.45 -7.86 -47.01
N THR A 261 -41.55 -7.13 -47.11
CA THR A 261 -41.65 -5.71 -46.74
C THR A 261 -43.03 -5.40 -46.18
N ILE A 262 -43.12 -4.40 -45.30
CA ILE A 262 -44.37 -3.75 -44.89
C ILE A 262 -44.30 -2.25 -45.14
N GLU A 263 -45.44 -1.57 -45.14
CA GLU A 263 -45.51 -0.15 -45.47
C GLU A 263 -46.29 0.65 -44.41
N ILE A 264 -45.68 1.72 -43.93
CA ILE A 264 -46.38 2.78 -43.21
C ILE A 264 -46.94 3.73 -44.27
N ARG A 265 -48.27 3.74 -44.42
CA ARG A 265 -49.00 4.53 -45.43
C ARG A 265 -49.77 5.73 -44.87
N ARG A 266 -49.86 5.81 -43.54
CA ARG A 266 -50.59 6.89 -42.86
C ARG A 266 -49.59 7.82 -42.20
N ASN A 267 -49.85 9.13 -42.32
CA ASN A 267 -49.11 10.15 -41.59
C ASN A 267 -49.05 9.75 -40.11
N TYR A 268 -47.86 9.81 -39.54
CA TYR A 268 -47.60 9.45 -38.15
C TYR A 268 -47.96 7.99 -37.81
N GLY A 269 -47.96 7.08 -38.80
CA GLY A 269 -48.10 5.65 -38.55
C GLY A 269 -46.84 5.05 -37.92
N SER A 270 -47.00 3.88 -37.30
CA SER A 270 -45.91 3.14 -36.66
C SER A 270 -46.15 1.64 -36.69
N PHE A 271 -45.06 0.90 -36.55
CA PHE A 271 -45.07 -0.53 -36.27
C PHE A 271 -44.12 -0.85 -35.12
N THR A 272 -44.52 -1.82 -34.30
CA THR A 272 -43.62 -2.52 -33.38
C THR A 272 -43.35 -3.88 -34.00
N LEU A 273 -42.08 -4.23 -34.14
CA LEU A 273 -41.66 -5.49 -34.74
C LEU A 273 -40.85 -6.29 -33.72
N ILE A 274 -41.11 -7.59 -33.62
CA ILE A 274 -40.31 -8.52 -32.81
C ILE A 274 -39.82 -9.69 -33.67
N TYR A 275 -38.53 -10.03 -33.56
CA TYR A 275 -37.97 -11.19 -34.24
C TYR A 275 -38.20 -12.47 -33.42
N ASN A 276 -38.84 -13.49 -33.99
CA ASN A 276 -39.15 -14.73 -33.29
C ASN A 276 -38.07 -15.83 -33.42
N GLY A 277 -36.95 -15.53 -34.10
CA GLY A 277 -35.91 -16.49 -34.43
C GLY A 277 -35.88 -16.91 -35.90
N THR A 278 -36.98 -16.69 -36.63
CA THR A 278 -37.12 -17.05 -38.05
C THR A 278 -37.68 -15.91 -38.91
N GLU A 279 -38.61 -15.12 -38.38
CA GLU A 279 -39.20 -13.97 -39.05
C GLU A 279 -39.53 -12.85 -38.06
N TRP A 280 -39.79 -11.66 -38.61
CA TRP A 280 -40.33 -10.53 -37.87
C TRP A 280 -41.85 -10.63 -37.78
N ASN A 281 -42.39 -10.26 -36.62
CA ASN A 281 -43.83 -10.23 -36.39
C ASN A 281 -44.24 -8.83 -35.97
N ILE A 282 -45.39 -8.34 -36.45
CA ILE A 282 -45.97 -7.08 -35.99
C ILE A 282 -46.79 -7.36 -34.72
N ILE A 283 -46.58 -6.55 -33.67
CA ILE A 283 -47.26 -6.68 -32.36
C ILE A 283 -47.89 -5.38 -31.88
#